data_AF-A0A0Q8ZTN0-F1
#
_entry.id   AF-A0A0Q8ZTN0-F1
#
_cell.length_a   1.000
_cell.length_b   1.000
_cell.length_c   1.000
_cell.angle_alpha   90.00
_cell.angle_beta   90.00
_cell.angle_gamma   90.00
#
_symmetry.space_group_name_H-M   'P 1'
#
loop_
_entity.id
_entity.type
_entity.pdbx_description
1 polymer ?
#
loop_
_entity_poly.entity_id
_entity_poly.type
_entity_poly.pdbx_seq_one_letter_code
_entity_poly.pdbx_strand_id
1 'polypeptide(L)'
;MTPRRRTASHEVSAALLNAAEAVLDRDGIDAVTVRAVAHEAAVAPMSVYNRFENKDGLVVALATRALGELAAAIDVPAAVEPVERFLTACRNYRDFALRHPARYSLIFGAGSPLEDQSSAVAATGRAVFDTLTALIEAMRTPSAQPDSPEAAQIVWGAIHGAVTIDQVGIGQTPDSDATFENLLALMVGSLSDYR
;
A
#
# COMPACT_ATOMS: atom_id res chain seq x y z
N MET A 1 21.90 41.19 6.97
CA MET A 1 20.68 40.54 7.51
C MET A 1 20.24 39.50 6.50
N THR A 2 20.65 38.24 6.71
CA THR A 2 20.46 37.16 5.73
C THR A 2 18.98 36.76 5.69
N PRO A 3 18.32 36.62 4.53
CA PRO A 3 16.91 36.28 4.49
C PRO A 3 16.75 34.85 5.01
N ARG A 4 15.92 34.68 6.05
CA ARG A 4 15.52 33.36 6.55
C ARG A 4 14.73 32.67 5.45
N ARG A 5 15.39 31.76 4.71
CA ARG A 5 14.78 30.91 3.69
C ARG A 5 13.57 30.22 4.33
N ARG A 6 12.35 30.61 3.95
CA ARG A 6 11.14 29.86 4.30
C ARG A 6 11.31 28.49 3.65
N THR A 7 11.61 27.46 4.44
CA THR A 7 11.56 26.07 4.00
C THR A 7 10.25 25.84 3.26
N ALA A 8 10.31 25.27 2.06
CA ALA A 8 9.12 25.15 1.23
C ALA A 8 8.07 24.30 1.97
N SER A 9 6.78 24.65 1.85
CA SER A 9 5.69 23.93 2.53
C SER A 9 5.72 22.41 2.29
N HIS A 10 6.12 21.99 1.09
CA HIS A 10 6.30 20.59 0.72
C HIS A 10 7.46 19.89 1.46
N GLU A 11 8.59 20.57 1.66
CA GLU A 11 9.74 20.02 2.40
C GLU A 11 9.38 19.79 3.88
N VAL A 12 8.62 20.70 4.49
CA VAL A 12 8.10 20.54 5.86
C VAL A 12 7.12 19.38 5.95
N SER A 13 6.29 19.20 4.93
CA SER A 13 5.33 18.09 4.85
C SER A 13 6.02 16.74 4.79
N ALA A 14 7.07 16.62 3.96
CA ALA A 14 7.87 15.42 3.84
C ALA A 14 8.60 15.10 5.15
N ALA A 15 9.20 16.11 5.80
CA ALA A 15 9.88 15.91 7.09
C ALA A 15 8.93 15.42 8.19
N LEU A 16 7.72 15.98 8.28
CA LEU A 16 6.71 15.54 9.23
C LEU A 16 6.21 14.12 8.94
N LEU A 17 5.99 13.77 7.67
CA LEU A 17 5.59 12.42 7.30
C LEU A 17 6.71 11.41 7.56
N ASN A 18 7.98 11.75 7.33
CA ASN A 18 9.12 10.90 7.63
C ASN A 18 9.22 10.62 9.13
N ALA A 19 9.04 11.65 9.95
CA ALA A 19 8.98 11.50 11.41
C ALA A 19 7.78 10.63 11.85
N ALA A 20 6.61 10.83 11.24
CA ALA A 20 5.44 10.01 11.54
C ALA A 20 5.67 8.53 11.20
N GLU A 21 6.34 8.25 10.09
CA GLU A 21 6.75 6.90 9.71
C GLU A 21 7.76 6.29 10.67
N ALA A 22 8.76 7.07 11.11
CA ALA A 22 9.74 6.59 12.08
C ALA A 22 9.06 6.20 13.40
N VAL A 23 8.08 6.98 13.85
CA VAL A 23 7.26 6.64 15.02
C VAL A 23 6.41 5.40 14.75
N LEU A 24 5.73 5.33 13.60
CA LEU A 24 4.88 4.20 13.22
C LEU A 24 5.66 2.87 13.17
N ASP A 25 6.79 2.86 12.50
CA ASP A 25 7.60 1.65 12.30
C ASP A 25 8.22 1.16 13.62
N ARG A 26 8.58 2.08 14.51
CA ARG A 26 9.23 1.76 15.80
C ARG A 26 8.23 1.39 16.89
N ASP A 27 7.14 2.16 17.01
CA ASP A 27 6.27 2.16 18.19
C ASP A 27 4.81 1.80 17.86
N GLY A 28 4.46 1.61 16.58
CA GLY A 28 3.11 1.27 16.13
C GLY A 28 2.13 2.45 16.04
N ILE A 29 0.93 2.17 15.55
CA ILE A 29 -0.07 3.22 15.21
C ILE A 29 -0.55 4.03 16.41
N ASP A 30 -0.65 3.41 17.59
CA ASP A 30 -1.10 4.09 18.81
C ASP A 30 -0.13 5.18 19.26
N ALA A 31 1.17 5.01 18.96
CA ALA A 31 2.21 5.98 19.26
C ALA A 31 2.24 7.16 18.28
N VAL A 32 1.60 7.04 17.10
CA VAL A 32 1.51 8.13 16.10
C VAL A 32 0.56 9.20 16.62
N THR A 33 1.12 10.12 17.40
CA THR A 33 0.43 11.29 17.96
C THR A 33 1.06 12.57 17.45
N VAL A 34 0.29 13.66 17.39
CA VAL A 34 0.80 14.99 16.99
C VAL A 34 2.05 15.39 17.79
N ARG A 35 2.08 15.08 19.10
CA ARG A 35 3.22 15.38 19.97
C ARG A 35 4.43 14.50 19.66
N ALA A 36 4.24 13.20 19.50
CA ALA A 36 5.33 12.28 19.19
C ALA A 36 5.96 12.62 17.83
N VAL A 37 5.14 12.90 16.82
CA VAL A 37 5.62 13.29 15.48
C VAL A 37 6.33 14.64 15.50
N ALA A 38 5.79 15.64 16.22
CA ALA A 38 6.46 16.93 16.35
C ALA A 38 7.82 16.80 17.07
N HIS A 39 7.89 15.95 18.09
CA HIS A 39 9.13 15.65 18.81
C HIS A 39 10.15 14.97 17.91
N GLU A 40 9.76 13.90 17.20
CA GLU A 40 10.62 13.18 16.25
C GLU A 40 11.11 14.09 15.11
N ALA A 41 10.27 14.99 14.61
CA ALA A 41 10.63 15.98 13.59
C ALA A 41 11.41 17.19 14.13
N ALA A 42 11.62 17.30 15.45
CA ALA A 42 12.22 18.45 16.11
C ALA A 42 11.54 19.80 15.77
N VAL A 43 10.20 19.82 15.72
CA VAL A 43 9.39 21.02 15.46
C VAL A 43 8.34 21.25 16.55
N ALA A 44 7.69 22.42 16.54
CA ALA A 44 6.57 22.68 17.44
C ALA A 44 5.34 21.85 17.03
N PRO A 45 4.53 21.35 17.99
CA PRO A 45 3.27 20.63 17.68
C PRO A 45 2.33 21.39 16.74
N MET A 46 2.34 22.72 16.81
CA MET A 46 1.52 23.57 15.94
C MET A 46 1.88 23.45 14.46
N SER A 47 3.12 23.06 14.13
CA SER A 47 3.53 22.78 12.74
C SER A 47 2.81 21.57 12.15
N VAL A 48 2.51 20.55 12.97
CA VAL A 48 1.75 19.36 12.57
C VAL A 48 0.29 19.73 12.35
N TYR A 49 -0.34 20.44 13.30
CA TYR A 49 -1.71 20.92 13.17
C TYR A 49 -1.90 21.82 11.95
N ASN A 50 -0.97 22.74 11.70
CA ASN A 50 -1.04 23.61 10.51
C ASN A 50 -0.98 22.82 9.20
N ARG A 51 -0.41 21.61 9.20
CA ARG A 51 -0.27 20.79 8.00
C ARG A 51 -1.39 19.79 7.82
N PHE A 52 -1.80 19.13 8.89
CA PHE A 52 -2.72 17.98 8.84
C PHE A 52 -4.03 18.22 9.58
N GLU A 53 -4.24 19.41 10.14
CA GLU A 53 -5.40 19.83 10.92
C GLU A 53 -5.58 19.11 12.25
N ASN A 54 -5.46 17.78 12.30
CA ASN A 54 -5.64 16.94 13.47
C ASN A 54 -4.88 15.60 13.31
N LYS A 55 -5.09 14.66 14.25
CA LYS A 55 -4.47 13.31 14.21
C LYS A 55 -4.98 12.51 13.00
N ASP A 56 -6.27 12.59 12.70
CA ASP A 56 -6.88 11.80 11.63
C ASP A 56 -6.37 12.25 10.26
N GLY A 57 -6.25 13.56 10.02
CA GLY A 57 -5.63 14.09 8.81
C GLY A 57 -4.16 13.68 8.65
N LEU A 58 -3.42 13.51 9.75
CA LEU A 58 -2.05 12.98 9.73
C LEU A 58 -2.06 11.49 9.36
N VAL A 59 -2.96 10.71 9.94
CA VAL A 59 -3.13 9.28 9.64
C VAL A 59 -3.52 9.06 8.18
N VAL A 60 -4.47 9.83 7.65
CA VAL A 60 -4.87 9.81 6.23
C VAL A 60 -3.67 10.13 5.34
N ALA A 61 -2.91 11.19 5.64
CA ALA A 61 -1.75 11.55 4.84
C ALA A 61 -0.65 10.47 4.88
N LEU A 62 -0.44 9.82 6.02
CA LEU A 62 0.52 8.73 6.19
C LEU A 62 0.08 7.48 5.42
N ALA A 63 -1.20 7.11 5.48
CA ALA A 63 -1.78 6.01 4.72
C ALA A 63 -1.73 6.26 3.20
N THR A 64 -2.03 7.48 2.75
CA THR A 64 -1.88 7.87 1.34
C THR A 64 -0.42 7.73 0.89
N ARG A 65 0.56 8.09 1.72
CA ARG A 65 1.97 7.90 1.39
C ARG A 65 2.35 6.43 1.32
N ALA A 66 1.94 5.61 2.29
CA ALA A 66 2.18 4.18 2.28
C ALA A 66 1.55 3.49 1.05
N LEU A 67 0.35 3.91 0.64
CA LEU A 67 -0.28 3.47 -0.61
C LEU A 67 0.54 3.88 -1.84
N GLY A 68 1.10 5.09 -1.85
CA GLY A 68 1.99 5.54 -2.93
C GLY A 68 3.28 4.71 -3.02
N GLU A 69 3.86 4.35 -1.87
CA GLU A 69 5.03 3.46 -1.80
C GLU A 69 4.67 2.05 -2.30
N LEU A 70 3.50 1.52 -1.93
CA LEU A 70 2.98 0.26 -2.45
C LEU A 70 2.73 0.32 -3.96
N ALA A 71 2.10 1.39 -4.45
CA ALA A 71 1.85 1.61 -5.86
C ALA A 71 3.16 1.59 -6.67
N ALA A 72 4.19 2.27 -6.17
CA ALA A 72 5.51 2.26 -6.80
C ALA A 72 6.17 0.87 -6.74
N ALA A 73 5.98 0.11 -5.66
CA ALA A 73 6.52 -1.24 -5.53
C ALA A 73 5.90 -2.21 -6.54
N ILE A 74 4.60 -2.09 -6.84
CA ILE A 74 3.91 -2.99 -7.78
C ILE A 74 3.94 -2.51 -9.24
N ASP A 75 4.47 -1.32 -9.51
CA ASP A 75 4.62 -0.78 -10.87
C ASP A 75 5.77 -1.46 -11.60
N VAL A 76 5.49 -2.63 -12.17
CA VAL A 76 6.45 -3.40 -12.96
C VAL A 76 6.42 -2.91 -14.42
N PRO A 77 7.58 -2.71 -15.09
CA PRO A 77 7.63 -2.21 -16.46
C PRO A 77 6.84 -3.05 -17.46
N ALA A 78 6.16 -2.39 -18.41
CA ALA A 78 5.39 -3.05 -19.47
C ALA A 78 6.24 -3.86 -20.48
N ALA A 79 7.57 -3.71 -20.45
CA ALA A 79 8.49 -4.51 -21.26
C ALA A 79 8.70 -5.93 -20.71
N VAL A 80 8.26 -6.20 -19.48
CA VAL A 80 8.27 -7.55 -18.89
C VAL A 80 7.09 -8.34 -19.43
N GLU A 81 7.30 -9.62 -19.74
CA GLU A 81 6.24 -10.54 -20.19
C GLU A 81 5.04 -10.53 -19.22
N PRO A 82 3.77 -10.53 -19.70
CA PRO A 82 2.60 -10.25 -18.87
C PRO A 82 2.48 -11.12 -17.62
N VAL A 83 2.73 -12.42 -17.73
CA VAL A 83 2.68 -13.35 -16.60
C VAL A 83 3.77 -13.03 -15.57
N GLU A 84 5.01 -12.82 -16.00
CA GLU A 84 6.11 -12.47 -15.09
C GLU A 84 5.89 -11.10 -14.44
N ARG A 85 5.26 -10.17 -15.17
CA ARG A 85 4.88 -8.85 -14.67
C ARG A 85 3.88 -8.97 -13.52
N PHE A 86 2.84 -9.80 -13.68
CA PHE A 86 1.88 -10.09 -12.61
C PHE A 86 2.54 -10.75 -11.41
N LEU A 87 3.35 -11.80 -11.63
CA LEU A 87 4.06 -12.51 -10.57
C LEU A 87 4.97 -11.57 -9.78
N THR A 88 5.74 -10.73 -10.47
CA THR A 88 6.63 -9.73 -9.85
C THR A 88 5.84 -8.73 -9.02
N ALA A 89 4.72 -8.20 -9.54
CA ALA A 89 3.88 -7.28 -8.79
C ALA A 89 3.31 -7.91 -7.51
N CYS A 90 2.87 -9.17 -7.57
CA CYS A 90 2.37 -9.91 -6.40
C CYS A 90 3.46 -10.14 -5.35
N ARG A 91 4.69 -10.49 -5.78
CA ARG A 91 5.85 -10.64 -4.89
C ARG A 91 6.21 -9.31 -4.22
N ASN A 92 6.22 -8.22 -4.99
CA ASN A 92 6.48 -6.88 -4.46
C ASN A 92 5.41 -6.41 -3.46
N TYR A 93 4.14 -6.77 -3.69
CA TYR A 93 3.05 -6.54 -2.74
C TYR A 93 3.31 -7.24 -1.39
N ARG A 94 3.66 -8.53 -1.43
CA ARG A 94 4.01 -9.30 -0.22
C ARG A 94 5.25 -8.74 0.46
N ASP A 95 6.31 -8.47 -0.30
CA ASP A 95 7.57 -7.94 0.21
C ASP A 95 7.39 -6.57 0.89
N PHE A 96 6.55 -5.68 0.34
CA PHE A 96 6.17 -4.43 1.01
C PHE A 96 5.51 -4.69 2.37
N ALA A 97 4.56 -5.61 2.44
CA ALA A 97 3.85 -5.93 3.68
C ALA A 97 4.78 -6.51 4.76
N LEU A 98 5.72 -7.38 4.37
CA LEU A 98 6.68 -8.00 5.28
C LEU A 98 7.76 -7.02 5.75
N ARG A 99 8.25 -6.14 4.87
CA ARG A 99 9.24 -5.11 5.22
C ARG A 99 8.66 -3.98 6.07
N HIS A 100 7.38 -3.66 5.87
CA HIS A 100 6.73 -2.51 6.50
C HIS A 100 5.36 -2.87 7.11
N PRO A 101 5.30 -3.79 8.10
CA PRO A 101 4.04 -4.34 8.59
C PRO A 101 3.11 -3.26 9.18
N ALA A 102 3.65 -2.30 9.92
CA ALA A 102 2.86 -1.21 10.51
C ALA A 102 2.27 -0.26 9.44
N ARG A 103 3.04 0.04 8.38
CA ARG A 103 2.58 0.86 7.25
C ARG A 103 1.53 0.12 6.43
N TYR A 104 1.73 -1.17 6.19
CA TYR A 104 0.77 -2.00 5.48
C TYR A 104 -0.56 -2.09 6.25
N SER A 105 -0.52 -2.38 7.56
CA SER A 105 -1.74 -2.38 8.39
C SER A 105 -2.43 -1.02 8.42
N LEU A 106 -1.68 0.09 8.39
CA LEU A 106 -2.23 1.44 8.36
C LEU A 106 -3.12 1.68 7.12
N ILE A 107 -2.72 1.19 5.95
CA ILE A 107 -3.45 1.37 4.68
C ILE A 107 -4.91 0.92 4.83
N PHE A 108 -5.13 -0.22 5.50
CA PHE A 108 -6.46 -0.82 5.66
C PHE A 108 -7.22 -0.33 6.90
N GLY A 109 -6.56 0.43 7.78
CA GLY A 109 -7.16 1.03 8.98
C GLY A 109 -7.51 2.51 8.85
N ALA A 110 -7.04 3.20 7.79
CA ALA A 110 -7.16 4.65 7.65
C ALA A 110 -8.48 5.15 7.03
N GLY A 111 -9.44 4.26 6.77
CA GLY A 111 -10.78 4.59 6.27
C GLY A 111 -11.28 3.60 5.21
N SER A 112 -12.58 3.62 4.97
CA SER A 112 -13.22 2.77 3.96
C SER A 112 -13.49 3.55 2.66
N PRO A 113 -13.02 3.07 1.50
CA PRO A 113 -13.41 3.65 0.21
C PRO A 113 -14.92 3.61 -0.04
N LEU A 114 -15.67 2.74 0.62
CA LEU A 114 -17.13 2.66 0.51
C LEU A 114 -17.85 3.76 1.31
N GLU A 115 -17.20 4.30 2.34
CA GLU A 115 -17.73 5.38 3.17
C GLU A 115 -17.43 6.75 2.56
N ASP A 116 -16.21 6.96 2.06
CA ASP A 116 -15.82 8.19 1.36
C ASP A 116 -14.89 7.90 0.17
N GLN A 117 -15.51 7.85 -1.01
CA GLN A 117 -14.82 7.66 -2.29
C GLN A 117 -13.97 8.86 -2.71
N SER A 118 -14.20 10.04 -2.14
CA SER A 118 -13.48 11.28 -2.48
C SER A 118 -12.19 11.47 -1.67
N SER A 119 -12.01 10.69 -0.60
CA SER A 119 -10.81 10.75 0.22
C SER A 119 -9.55 10.40 -0.58
N ALA A 120 -8.42 10.99 -0.20
CA ALA A 120 -7.14 10.74 -0.85
C ALA A 120 -6.73 9.25 -0.77
N VAL A 121 -7.00 8.60 0.36
CA VAL A 121 -6.75 7.16 0.56
C VAL A 121 -7.60 6.32 -0.41
N ALA A 122 -8.89 6.62 -0.56
CA ALA A 122 -9.75 5.90 -1.50
C ALA A 122 -9.30 6.09 -2.95
N ALA A 123 -8.93 7.31 -3.35
CA ALA A 123 -8.44 7.60 -4.69
C ALA A 123 -7.13 6.85 -5.01
N THR A 124 -6.14 6.88 -4.10
CA THR A 124 -4.87 6.16 -4.30
C THR A 124 -5.07 4.64 -4.24
N GLY A 125 -5.91 4.14 -3.33
CA GLY A 125 -6.25 2.72 -3.25
C GLY A 125 -6.91 2.20 -4.53
N ARG A 126 -7.76 3.01 -5.17
CA ARG A 126 -8.36 2.66 -6.47
C ARG A 126 -7.33 2.56 -7.57
N ALA A 127 -6.37 3.48 -7.65
CA ALA A 127 -5.29 3.39 -8.64
C ALA A 127 -4.40 2.14 -8.46
N VAL A 128 -4.16 1.73 -7.21
CA VAL A 128 -3.49 0.45 -6.89
C VAL A 128 -4.31 -0.74 -7.37
N PHE A 129 -5.63 -0.71 -7.14
CA PHE A 129 -6.53 -1.75 -7.62
C PHE A 129 -6.60 -1.81 -9.15
N ASP A 130 -6.67 -0.66 -9.83
CA ASP A 130 -6.66 -0.56 -11.29
C ASP A 130 -5.38 -1.14 -11.90
N THR A 131 -4.25 -1.03 -11.20
CA THR A 131 -2.99 -1.68 -11.60
C THR A 131 -3.12 -3.20 -11.62
N LEU A 132 -3.75 -3.79 -10.60
CA LEU A 132 -4.01 -5.23 -10.57
C LEU A 132 -4.97 -5.66 -11.70
N THR A 133 -6.03 -4.88 -11.94
CA THR A 133 -6.96 -5.11 -13.05
C THR A 133 -6.21 -5.14 -14.38
N ALA A 134 -5.35 -4.16 -14.65
CA ALA A 134 -4.56 -4.10 -15.88
C ALA A 134 -3.57 -5.26 -16.02
N LEU A 135 -2.95 -5.72 -14.92
CA LEU A 135 -2.07 -6.88 -14.94
C LEU A 135 -2.83 -8.17 -15.30
N ILE A 136 -4.04 -8.35 -14.74
CA ILE A 136 -4.89 -9.50 -15.06
C ILE A 136 -5.36 -9.45 -16.52
N GLU A 137 -5.79 -8.28 -17.00
CA GLU A 137 -6.20 -8.09 -18.40
C GLU A 137 -5.07 -8.43 -19.38
N ALA A 138 -3.83 -8.02 -19.08
CA ALA A 138 -2.67 -8.29 -19.93
C ALA A 138 -2.33 -9.78 -20.05
N MET A 139 -2.74 -10.62 -19.09
CA MET A 139 -2.53 -12.08 -19.14
C MET A 139 -3.65 -12.82 -19.88
N ARG A 140 -4.81 -12.20 -20.09
CA ARG A 140 -5.98 -12.87 -20.68
C ARG A 140 -5.90 -12.91 -22.20
N THR A 141 -6.47 -13.97 -22.77
CA THR A 141 -6.69 -14.04 -24.22
C THR A 141 -7.87 -13.15 -24.64
N PRO A 142 -7.88 -12.58 -25.86
CA PRO A 142 -8.95 -11.70 -26.34
C PRO A 142 -10.37 -12.28 -26.34
N SER A 143 -10.52 -13.60 -26.23
CA SER A 143 -11.81 -14.30 -26.20
C SER A 143 -12.42 -14.42 -24.80
N ALA A 144 -11.71 -14.04 -23.73
CA ALA A 144 -12.21 -14.13 -22.36
C ALA A 144 -13.20 -12.98 -22.06
N GLN A 145 -14.29 -13.30 -21.34
CA GLN A 145 -15.34 -12.34 -20.98
C GLN A 145 -14.82 -11.22 -20.04
N PRO A 146 -15.32 -9.97 -20.14
CA PRO A 146 -14.80 -8.82 -19.41
C PRO A 146 -15.35 -8.72 -17.98
N ASP A 147 -14.98 -9.65 -17.11
CA ASP A 147 -15.22 -9.57 -15.65
C ASP A 147 -13.93 -9.17 -14.91
N SER A 148 -13.25 -8.11 -15.40
CA SER A 148 -11.91 -7.75 -14.91
C SER A 148 -11.89 -7.22 -13.47
N PRO A 149 -12.87 -6.41 -12.98
CA PRO A 149 -12.87 -5.96 -11.59
C PRO A 149 -13.19 -7.08 -10.60
N GLU A 150 -14.12 -7.99 -10.92
CA GLU A 150 -14.46 -9.13 -10.07
C GLU A 150 -13.29 -10.11 -9.98
N ALA A 151 -12.62 -10.40 -11.10
CA ALA A 151 -11.41 -11.22 -11.10
C ALA A 151 -10.29 -10.57 -10.27
N ALA A 152 -10.08 -9.25 -10.42
CA ALA A 152 -9.13 -8.50 -9.60
C ALA A 152 -9.48 -8.55 -8.11
N GLN A 153 -10.76 -8.45 -7.75
CA GLN A 153 -11.22 -8.56 -6.37
C GLN A 153 -10.95 -9.94 -5.76
N ILE A 154 -11.18 -11.02 -6.53
CA ILE A 154 -10.91 -12.40 -6.10
C ILE A 154 -9.40 -12.61 -5.90
N VAL A 155 -8.60 -12.21 -6.91
CA VAL A 155 -7.14 -12.33 -6.88
C VAL A 155 -6.57 -11.52 -5.71
N TRP A 156 -7.02 -10.27 -5.54
CA TRP A 156 -6.60 -9.43 -4.42
C TRP A 156 -6.96 -10.06 -3.08
N GLY A 157 -8.18 -10.57 -2.92
CA GLY A 157 -8.61 -11.24 -1.69
C GLY A 157 -7.71 -12.42 -1.31
N ALA A 158 -7.31 -13.23 -2.29
CA ALA A 158 -6.42 -14.36 -2.07
C ALA A 158 -4.97 -13.93 -1.75
N ILE A 159 -4.40 -12.97 -2.48
CA ILE A 159 -3.06 -12.42 -2.19
C ILE A 159 -3.03 -11.74 -0.82
N HIS A 160 -3.98 -10.85 -0.57
CA HIS A 160 -4.10 -10.12 0.70
C HIS A 160 -4.30 -11.06 1.88
N GLY A 161 -5.14 -12.09 1.72
CA GLY A 161 -5.34 -13.13 2.73
C GLY A 161 -4.06 -13.90 3.04
N ALA A 162 -3.32 -14.34 2.00
CA ALA A 162 -2.06 -15.05 2.19
C ALA A 162 -1.01 -14.18 2.90
N VAL A 163 -0.87 -12.92 2.49
CA VAL A 163 0.03 -11.95 3.12
C VAL A 163 -0.36 -11.69 4.57
N THR A 164 -1.65 -11.55 4.87
CA THR A 164 -2.13 -11.29 6.23
C THR A 164 -1.86 -12.48 7.15
N ILE A 165 -2.10 -13.72 6.68
CA ILE A 165 -1.80 -14.96 7.42
C ILE A 165 -0.31 -15.06 7.77
N ASP A 166 0.55 -14.75 6.80
CA ASP A 166 2.00 -14.75 6.95
C ASP A 166 2.46 -13.67 7.93
N GLN A 167 1.99 -12.42 7.75
CA GLN A 167 2.35 -11.27 8.57
C GLN A 167 2.03 -11.46 10.05
N VAL A 168 0.89 -12.11 10.38
CA VAL A 168 0.50 -12.35 11.77
C VAL A 168 0.95 -13.72 12.30
N GLY A 169 1.68 -14.50 11.50
CA GLY A 169 2.30 -15.75 11.94
C GLY A 169 1.33 -16.89 12.23
N ILE A 170 0.16 -16.92 11.58
CA ILE A 170 -0.89 -17.95 11.78
C ILE A 170 -0.96 -18.97 10.65
N GLY A 171 0.05 -19.01 9.78
CA GLY A 171 0.19 -20.00 8.72
C GLY A 171 0.18 -21.43 9.27
N GLN A 172 -0.41 -22.35 8.51
CA GLN A 172 -0.50 -23.78 8.86
C GLN A 172 0.51 -24.65 8.09
N THR A 173 1.37 -24.01 7.31
CA THR A 173 2.45 -24.64 6.54
C THR A 173 3.80 -24.16 7.06
N PRO A 174 4.86 -24.99 6.95
CA PRO A 174 6.18 -24.66 7.49
C PRO A 174 6.95 -23.64 6.64
N ASP A 175 6.55 -23.45 5.37
CA ASP A 175 7.22 -22.58 4.40
C ASP A 175 6.20 -21.65 3.76
N SER A 176 6.14 -20.40 4.25
CA SER A 176 5.21 -19.40 3.74
C SER A 176 5.61 -18.88 2.35
N ASP A 177 6.90 -18.87 2.02
CA ASP A 177 7.40 -18.51 0.69
C ASP A 177 6.92 -19.51 -0.36
N ALA A 178 7.14 -20.81 -0.13
CA ALA A 178 6.66 -21.85 -1.04
C ALA A 178 5.12 -21.87 -1.14
N THR A 179 4.42 -21.61 -0.03
CA THR A 179 2.96 -21.51 -0.03
C THR A 179 2.48 -20.34 -0.90
N PHE A 180 3.14 -19.19 -0.82
CA PHE A 180 2.82 -18.02 -1.62
C PHE A 180 3.11 -18.24 -3.11
N GLU A 181 4.25 -18.81 -3.47
CA GLU A 181 4.56 -19.13 -4.88
C GLU A 181 3.58 -20.16 -5.48
N ASN A 182 3.16 -21.16 -4.69
CA ASN A 182 2.12 -22.11 -5.12
C ASN A 182 0.77 -21.42 -5.36
N LEU A 183 0.39 -20.44 -4.52
CA LEU A 183 -0.81 -19.63 -4.74
C LEU A 183 -0.73 -18.88 -6.08
N LEU A 184 0.42 -18.25 -6.37
CA LEU A 184 0.61 -17.53 -7.62
C LEU A 184 0.54 -18.45 -8.85
N ALA A 185 1.14 -19.64 -8.76
CA ALA A 185 1.08 -20.64 -9.83
C ALA A 185 -0.37 -21.08 -10.13
N LEU A 186 -1.19 -21.29 -9.08
CA LEU A 186 -2.61 -21.61 -9.23
C LEU A 186 -3.40 -20.46 -9.88
N MET A 187 -3.11 -19.22 -9.49
CA MET A 187 -3.73 -18.03 -10.09
C MET A 187 -3.43 -17.93 -11.58
N VAL A 188 -2.16 -18.05 -11.97
CA VAL A 188 -1.75 -17.98 -13.39
C VAL A 188 -2.44 -19.06 -14.21
N GLY A 189 -2.48 -20.31 -13.72
CA GLY A 189 -3.22 -21.38 -14.40
C GLY A 189 -4.69 -21.03 -14.59
N SER A 190 -5.39 -20.64 -13.50
CA SER A 190 -6.82 -20.31 -13.56
C SER A 190 -7.17 -19.12 -14.45
N LEU A 191 -6.30 -18.10 -14.49
CA LEU A 191 -6.49 -16.89 -15.31
C LEU A 191 -6.18 -17.13 -16.79
N SER A 192 -5.33 -18.12 -17.09
CA SER A 192 -4.98 -18.52 -18.45
C SER A 192 -6.01 -19.48 -19.07
N ASP A 193 -6.69 -20.28 -18.23
CA ASP A 193 -7.58 -21.37 -18.66
C ASP A 193 -9.07 -20.99 -18.72
N TYR A 194 -9.44 -19.73 -18.44
CA TYR A 194 -10.83 -19.25 -18.58
C TYR A 194 -11.23 -19.18 -20.06
N ARG A 195 -11.64 -20.34 -20.61
CA ARG A 195 -12.26 -20.52 -21.93
C ARG A 195 -13.77 -20.41 -21.88
#